data_AF-A0A0K8UK53-F1
#
_entry.id   AF-A0A0K8UK53-F1
#
_cell.length_a   1.000
_cell.length_b   1.000
_cell.length_c   1.000
_cell.angle_alpha   90.00
_cell.angle_beta   90.00
_cell.angle_gamma   90.00
#
_symmetry.space_group_name_H-M   'P 1'
#
loop_
_entity.id
_entity.type
_entity.pdbx_description
1 polymer ?
#
loop_
_entity_poly.entity_id
_entity_poly.type
_entity_poly.pdbx_seq_one_letter_code
_entity_poly.pdbx_strand_id
1 'polypeptide(L)'
;MRIFSLSNRFSNIRTRISDKFTLPERFKGTVVEKWAQYWRGLASDYTDVVVDVVKSARTKPRKALVYAGTGYGLYQCAKHNPDEEAFMHSLRGWSNQMSMVAKTLHNPVSEAYLRELEIAINENKLRTFSLGICTILWRDLYDKEDCTYPAICKYTQVDYTNFWKHIVDIGFWDYYWRLEWKMHNFDINYL
;
A
#
# COMPACT_ATOMS: atom_id res chain seq x y z
N MET A 1 27.12 -31.77 -4.48
CA MET A 1 26.85 -33.04 -3.76
C MET A 1 26.49 -32.92 -2.27
N ARG A 2 26.55 -31.75 -1.60
CA ARG A 2 26.30 -31.65 -0.13
C ARG A 2 24.85 -31.33 0.32
N ILE A 3 23.87 -31.30 -0.58
CA ILE A 3 22.53 -30.73 -0.30
C ILE A 3 21.41 -31.78 -0.35
N PHE A 4 21.60 -32.86 -1.10
CA PHE A 4 20.74 -34.06 -1.02
C PHE A 4 20.67 -34.59 0.42
N SER A 5 21.74 -34.38 1.21
CA SER A 5 21.78 -34.77 2.61
C SER A 5 20.94 -33.89 3.54
N LEU A 6 20.59 -32.65 3.18
CA LEU A 6 19.77 -31.77 4.03
C LEU A 6 18.28 -32.05 3.85
N SER A 7 17.82 -32.23 2.61
CA SER A 7 16.46 -32.71 2.33
C SER A 7 16.23 -34.11 2.93
N ASN A 8 17.18 -35.04 2.77
CA ASN A 8 17.11 -36.34 3.45
C ASN A 8 17.18 -36.24 4.97
N ARG A 9 17.88 -35.26 5.55
CA ARG A 9 17.90 -35.08 7.02
C ARG A 9 16.55 -34.58 7.53
N PHE A 10 15.91 -33.63 6.85
CA PHE A 10 14.60 -33.14 7.25
C PHE A 10 13.49 -34.19 7.06
N SER A 11 13.50 -34.95 5.96
CA SER A 11 12.57 -36.07 5.78
C SER A 11 12.77 -37.17 6.82
N ASN A 12 14.03 -37.49 7.16
CA ASN A 12 14.35 -38.48 8.21
C ASN A 12 14.00 -38.00 9.63
N ILE A 13 14.03 -36.68 9.89
CA ILE A 13 13.56 -36.11 11.16
C ILE A 13 12.04 -36.14 11.21
N ARG A 14 11.35 -35.87 10.09
CA ARG A 14 9.88 -35.94 9.97
C ARG A 14 9.34 -37.35 10.17
N THR A 15 9.98 -38.38 9.61
CA THR A 15 9.59 -39.79 9.87
C THR A 15 9.78 -40.16 11.34
N ARG A 16 10.91 -39.76 11.96
CA ARG A 16 11.17 -40.02 13.38
C ARG A 16 10.21 -39.33 14.36
N ILE A 17 9.79 -38.11 14.06
CA ILE A 17 8.77 -37.38 14.86
C ILE A 17 7.38 -37.97 14.59
N SER A 18 7.13 -38.39 13.35
CA SER A 18 5.89 -39.01 12.94
C SER A 18 5.62 -40.33 13.67
N ASP A 19 6.66 -41.18 13.77
CA ASP A 19 6.57 -42.53 14.32
C ASP A 19 6.51 -42.56 15.85
N LYS A 20 6.98 -41.50 16.53
CA LYS A 20 7.01 -41.42 18.00
C LYS A 20 5.76 -40.84 18.65
N PHE A 21 4.84 -40.27 17.88
CA PHE A 21 3.65 -39.62 18.42
C PHE A 21 2.39 -40.40 18.06
N THR A 22 2.22 -41.56 18.70
CA THR A 22 0.97 -42.33 18.66
C THR A 22 -0.01 -41.73 19.66
N LEU A 23 -1.13 -41.20 19.17
CA LEU A 23 -2.21 -40.72 20.04
C LEU A 23 -2.72 -41.90 20.91
N PRO A 24 -2.97 -41.67 22.21
CA PRO A 24 -3.44 -42.73 23.10
C PRO A 24 -4.78 -43.29 22.61
N GLU A 25 -4.97 -44.60 22.70
CA GLU A 25 -6.08 -45.34 22.07
C GLU A 25 -7.48 -44.85 22.48
N ARG A 26 -7.58 -44.12 23.59
CA ARG A 26 -8.80 -43.53 24.13
C ARG A 26 -9.42 -42.45 23.23
N PHE A 27 -8.67 -41.87 22.30
CA PHE A 27 -9.15 -40.85 21.36
C PHE A 27 -9.29 -41.36 19.91
N LYS A 28 -9.12 -42.66 19.66
CA LYS A 28 -9.36 -43.24 18.33
C LYS A 28 -10.85 -43.13 17.96
N GLY A 29 -11.15 -42.53 16.82
CA GLY A 29 -12.49 -42.33 16.25
C GLY A 29 -13.20 -41.03 16.65
N THR A 30 -12.63 -40.19 17.52
CA THR A 30 -13.28 -38.94 17.99
C THR A 30 -12.96 -37.72 17.11
N VAL A 31 -13.76 -36.65 17.24
CA VAL A 31 -13.54 -35.36 16.55
C VAL A 31 -12.14 -34.80 16.81
N VAL A 32 -11.57 -35.08 17.98
CA VAL A 32 -10.21 -34.67 18.40
C VAL A 32 -9.13 -35.34 17.54
N GLU A 33 -9.27 -36.61 17.17
CA GLU A 33 -8.31 -37.28 16.31
C GLU A 33 -8.37 -36.73 14.88
N LYS A 34 -9.57 -36.51 14.34
CA LYS A 34 -9.74 -35.87 13.03
C LYS A 34 -9.14 -34.47 12.99
N TRP A 35 -9.31 -33.69 14.06
CA TRP A 35 -8.72 -32.36 14.21
C TRP A 35 -7.19 -32.44 14.29
N ALA A 36 -6.63 -33.34 15.10
CA ALA A 36 -5.19 -33.54 15.19
C ALA A 36 -4.58 -34.00 13.86
N GLN A 37 -5.26 -34.89 13.15
CA GLN A 37 -4.84 -35.37 11.83
C GLN A 37 -4.93 -34.26 10.78
N TYR A 38 -5.95 -33.39 10.85
CA TYR A 38 -6.07 -32.21 10.00
C TYR A 38 -4.92 -31.23 10.23
N TRP A 39 -4.61 -30.86 11.48
CA TRP A 39 -3.47 -29.99 11.79
C TRP A 39 -2.13 -30.59 11.39
N ARG A 40 -2.00 -31.92 11.51
CA ARG A 40 -0.81 -32.64 11.05
C ARG A 40 -0.66 -32.60 9.53
N GLY A 41 -1.76 -32.81 8.79
CA GLY A 41 -1.80 -32.66 7.34
C GLY A 41 -1.44 -31.24 6.93
N LEU A 42 -2.08 -30.24 7.55
CA LEU A 42 -1.82 -28.83 7.29
C LEU A 42 -0.36 -28.44 7.54
N ALA A 43 0.22 -28.86 8.68
CA ALA A 43 1.62 -28.61 9.00
C ALA A 43 2.56 -29.29 7.98
N SER A 44 2.26 -30.53 7.60
CA SER A 44 2.96 -31.26 6.54
C SER A 44 2.96 -30.47 5.23
N ASP A 45 1.80 -30.04 4.77
CA ASP A 45 1.63 -29.36 3.49
C ASP A 45 2.40 -28.03 3.46
N TYR A 46 2.33 -27.23 4.53
CA TYR A 46 3.12 -25.99 4.62
C TYR A 46 4.63 -26.25 4.68
N THR A 47 5.07 -27.30 5.39
CA THR A 47 6.51 -27.65 5.41
C THR A 47 7.02 -28.06 4.03
N ASP A 48 6.21 -28.81 3.28
CA ASP A 48 6.56 -29.23 1.92
C ASP A 48 6.62 -28.02 0.98
N VAL A 49 5.68 -27.08 1.08
CA VAL A 49 5.74 -25.79 0.35
C VAL A 49 7.01 -25.01 0.68
N VAL A 50 7.41 -24.92 1.95
CA VAL A 50 8.64 -24.20 2.34
C VAL A 50 9.89 -24.86 1.75
N VAL A 51 9.98 -26.20 1.81
CA VAL A 51 11.11 -26.95 1.23
C VAL A 51 11.17 -26.71 -0.28
N ASP A 52 10.04 -26.74 -0.96
CA ASP A 52 9.96 -26.50 -2.41
C ASP A 52 10.29 -25.05 -2.79
N VAL A 53 9.89 -24.06 -1.98
CA VAL A 53 10.30 -22.66 -2.17
C VAL A 53 11.82 -22.52 -2.06
N VAL A 54 12.44 -23.12 -1.04
CA VAL A 54 13.90 -23.07 -0.85
C VAL A 54 14.64 -23.76 -2.01
N LYS A 55 14.13 -24.92 -2.45
CA LYS A 55 14.67 -25.65 -3.60
C LYS A 55 14.52 -24.85 -4.89
N SER A 56 13.37 -24.22 -5.10
CA SER A 56 13.08 -23.35 -6.25
C SER A 56 13.96 -22.10 -6.25
N ALA A 57 14.19 -21.49 -5.09
CA ALA A 57 15.09 -20.35 -4.93
C ALA A 57 16.53 -20.70 -5.30
N ARG A 58 17.00 -21.89 -4.93
CA ARG A 58 18.35 -22.33 -5.25
C ARG A 58 18.53 -22.75 -6.72
N THR A 59 17.52 -23.36 -7.32
CA THR A 59 17.56 -23.80 -8.72
C THR A 59 17.40 -22.64 -9.71
N LYS A 60 16.61 -21.61 -9.36
CA LYS A 60 16.35 -20.45 -10.22
C LYS A 60 16.48 -19.15 -9.41
N PRO A 61 17.71 -18.74 -9.02
CA PRO A 61 17.93 -17.61 -8.12
C PRO A 61 17.41 -16.28 -8.70
N ARG A 62 17.50 -16.09 -10.03
CA ARG A 62 17.00 -14.87 -10.69
C ARG A 62 15.48 -14.72 -10.52
N LYS A 63 14.71 -15.79 -10.70
CA LYS A 63 13.25 -15.75 -10.55
C LYS A 63 12.86 -15.53 -9.09
N ALA A 64 13.55 -16.20 -8.17
CA ALA A 64 13.31 -16.01 -6.75
C ALA A 64 13.63 -14.60 -6.26
N LEU A 65 14.71 -13.99 -6.74
CA LEU A 65 15.03 -12.59 -6.46
C LEU A 65 13.96 -11.64 -7.00
N VAL A 66 13.43 -11.88 -8.20
CA VAL A 66 12.34 -11.06 -8.75
C VAL A 66 11.10 -11.17 -7.86
N TYR A 67 10.65 -12.38 -7.52
CA TYR A 67 9.45 -12.55 -6.68
C TYR A 67 9.62 -12.00 -5.26
N ALA A 68 10.76 -12.27 -4.62
CA ALA A 68 11.06 -11.75 -3.29
C ALA A 68 11.19 -10.22 -3.32
N GLY A 69 11.88 -9.69 -4.33
CA GLY A 69 12.06 -8.25 -4.52
C GLY A 69 10.74 -7.53 -4.80
N THR A 70 9.87 -8.07 -5.65
CA THR A 70 8.54 -7.49 -5.90
C THR A 70 7.65 -7.56 -4.68
N GLY A 71 7.65 -8.69 -3.96
CA GLY A 71 6.84 -8.84 -2.74
C GLY A 71 7.30 -7.88 -1.65
N TYR A 72 8.61 -7.80 -1.41
CA TYR A 72 9.19 -6.85 -0.46
C TYR A 72 8.98 -5.40 -0.90
N GLY A 73 9.14 -5.09 -2.19
CA GLY A 73 8.90 -3.77 -2.76
C GLY A 73 7.46 -3.32 -2.57
N LEU A 74 6.48 -4.17 -2.91
CA LEU A 74 5.06 -3.87 -2.70
C LEU A 74 4.73 -3.68 -1.22
N TYR A 75 5.30 -4.51 -0.33
CA TYR A 75 5.15 -4.35 1.11
C TYR A 75 5.70 -3.01 1.60
N GLN A 76 6.89 -2.61 1.13
CA GLN A 76 7.49 -1.34 1.48
C GLN A 76 6.67 -0.17 0.92
N CYS A 77 6.19 -0.24 -0.33
CA CYS A 77 5.30 0.78 -0.90
C CYS A 77 4.01 0.90 -0.10
N ALA A 78 3.41 -0.23 0.31
CA ALA A 78 2.19 -0.21 1.11
C ALA A 78 2.41 0.36 2.51
N LYS A 79 3.60 0.14 3.09
CA LYS A 79 3.98 0.70 4.39
C LYS A 79 4.20 2.21 4.34
N HIS A 80 4.78 2.73 3.26
CA HIS A 80 5.05 4.16 3.06
C HIS A 80 3.98 4.81 2.17
N ASN A 81 2.75 4.30 2.20
CA ASN A 81 1.64 4.89 1.47
C ASN A 81 1.05 6.04 2.30
N PRO A 82 1.13 7.31 1.84
CA PRO A 82 0.63 8.43 2.62
C PRO A 82 -0.91 8.45 2.64
N ASP A 83 -1.45 8.80 3.79
CA ASP A 83 -2.90 8.97 4.00
C ASP A 83 -3.32 10.45 3.91
N GLU A 84 -4.62 10.72 3.97
CA GLU A 84 -5.16 12.08 3.93
C GLU A 84 -4.60 12.99 5.02
N GLU A 85 -4.37 12.47 6.23
CA GLU A 85 -3.76 13.22 7.31
C GLU A 85 -2.32 13.65 6.96
N ALA A 86 -1.56 12.79 6.27
CA ALA A 86 -0.21 13.10 5.81
C ALA A 86 -0.22 14.19 4.72
N PHE A 87 -1.23 14.19 3.84
CA PHE A 87 -1.45 15.29 2.90
C PHE A 87 -1.68 16.61 3.63
N MET A 88 -2.64 16.62 4.55
CA MET A 88 -3.02 17.82 5.29
C MET A 88 -1.86 18.36 6.14
N HIS A 89 -1.06 17.48 6.73
CA HIS A 89 0.16 17.85 7.44
C HIS A 89 1.17 18.53 6.50
N SER A 90 1.43 17.94 5.33
CA SER A 90 2.37 18.49 4.34
C SER A 90 1.89 19.83 3.81
N LEU A 91 0.61 19.94 3.44
CA LEU A 91 0.01 21.17 2.95
C LEU A 91 0.13 22.30 3.99
N ARG A 92 -0.23 22.04 5.24
CA ARG A 92 -0.11 23.04 6.33
C ARG A 92 1.36 23.42 6.57
N GLY A 93 2.28 22.45 6.50
CA GLY A 93 3.72 22.70 6.60
C GLY A 93 4.19 23.67 5.53
N TRP A 94 3.83 23.42 4.28
CA TRP A 94 4.16 24.28 3.14
C TRP A 94 3.49 25.66 3.21
N SER A 95 2.20 25.75 3.58
CA SER A 95 1.51 27.02 3.79
C SER A 95 2.16 27.86 4.90
N ASN A 96 2.61 27.21 5.98
CA ASN A 96 3.34 27.88 7.06
C ASN A 96 4.69 28.43 6.58
N GLN A 97 5.46 27.64 5.84
CA GLN A 97 6.74 28.08 5.29
C GLN A 97 6.57 29.24 4.30
N MET A 98 5.56 29.16 3.42
CA MET A 98 5.21 30.24 2.50
C MET A 98 4.85 31.52 3.27
N SER A 99 4.10 31.40 4.36
CA SER A 99 3.69 32.54 5.19
C SER A 99 4.86 33.26 5.89
N MET A 100 6.00 32.57 6.10
CA MET A 100 7.21 33.17 6.67
C MET A 100 7.98 34.03 5.65
N VAL A 101 7.76 33.81 4.35
CA VAL A 101 8.42 34.56 3.28
C VAL A 101 7.61 35.83 2.98
N ALA A 102 8.31 36.92 2.66
CA ALA A 102 7.65 38.15 2.24
C ALA A 102 6.89 37.94 0.92
N LYS A 103 5.67 38.48 0.82
CA LYS A 103 4.80 38.31 -0.36
C LYS A 103 5.44 38.73 -1.69
N THR A 104 6.41 39.64 -1.67
CA THR A 104 7.15 40.09 -2.86
C THR A 104 8.03 39.00 -3.47
N LEU A 105 8.43 38.00 -2.67
CA LEU A 105 9.30 36.89 -3.06
C LEU A 105 8.51 35.59 -3.31
N HIS A 106 7.20 35.59 -3.09
CA HIS A 106 6.37 34.42 -3.36
C HIS A 106 6.35 34.10 -4.83
N ASN A 107 6.60 32.84 -5.16
CA ASN A 107 6.38 32.34 -6.51
C ASN A 107 4.88 32.32 -6.80
N PRO A 108 4.39 33.06 -7.83
CA PRO A 108 2.96 33.16 -8.11
C PRO A 108 2.32 31.82 -8.48
N VAL A 109 3.09 30.88 -9.05
CA VAL A 109 2.60 29.54 -9.41
C VAL A 109 2.36 28.70 -8.17
N SER A 110 3.27 28.75 -7.21
CA SER A 110 3.16 28.03 -5.94
C SER A 110 2.05 28.62 -5.07
N GLU A 111 1.96 29.95 -4.99
CA GLU A 111 0.89 30.64 -4.26
C GLU A 111 -0.50 30.31 -4.84
N ALA A 112 -0.66 30.39 -6.17
CA ALA A 112 -1.91 30.04 -6.82
C ALA A 112 -2.31 28.59 -6.56
N TYR A 113 -1.35 27.67 -6.62
CA TYR A 113 -1.60 26.25 -6.36
C TYR A 113 -2.03 26.00 -4.91
N LEU A 114 -1.35 26.57 -3.91
CA LEU A 114 -1.76 26.45 -2.51
C LEU A 114 -3.16 27.04 -2.28
N ARG A 115 -3.43 28.22 -2.85
CA ARG A 115 -4.75 28.86 -2.75
C ARG A 115 -5.85 27.99 -3.36
N GLU A 116 -5.62 27.38 -4.51
CA GLU A 116 -6.56 26.45 -5.14
C GLU A 116 -6.83 25.23 -4.27
N LEU A 117 -5.82 24.68 -3.60
CA LEU A 117 -5.98 23.57 -2.66
C LEU A 117 -6.78 23.99 -1.42
N GLU A 118 -6.48 25.15 -0.84
CA GLU A 118 -7.20 25.71 0.30
C GLU A 118 -8.68 25.94 -0.03
N ILE A 119 -8.98 26.49 -1.20
CA ILE A 119 -10.37 26.64 -1.68
C ILE A 119 -11.05 25.28 -1.77
N ALA A 120 -10.41 24.28 -2.38
CA ALA A 120 -11.00 22.95 -2.55
C ALA A 120 -11.26 22.23 -1.22
N ILE A 121 -10.41 22.46 -0.22
CA ILE A 121 -10.58 21.94 1.15
C ILE A 121 -11.73 22.65 1.84
N ASN A 122 -11.80 23.97 1.75
CA ASN A 122 -12.88 24.76 2.33
C ASN A 122 -14.25 24.41 1.72
N GLU A 123 -14.28 24.06 0.44
CA GLU A 123 -15.47 23.58 -0.27
C GLU A 123 -15.77 22.09 -0.01
N ASN A 124 -14.92 21.38 0.74
CA ASN A 124 -15.03 19.94 1.03
C ASN A 124 -15.15 19.06 -0.24
N LYS A 125 -14.50 19.49 -1.32
CA LYS A 125 -14.48 18.80 -2.62
C LYS A 125 -13.23 17.95 -2.83
N LEU A 126 -12.24 18.04 -1.96
CA LEU A 126 -11.04 17.25 -2.04
C LEU A 126 -11.29 15.85 -1.50
N ARG A 127 -10.90 14.83 -2.25
CA ARG A 127 -11.07 13.42 -1.85
C ARG A 127 -9.78 12.65 -2.04
N THR A 128 -9.61 11.63 -1.18
CA THR A 128 -8.47 10.72 -1.20
C THR A 128 -8.95 9.28 -1.39
N PHE A 129 -8.14 8.48 -2.08
CA PHE A 129 -8.40 7.06 -2.28
C PHE A 129 -7.09 6.30 -2.28
N SER A 130 -6.93 5.45 -1.27
CA SER A 130 -5.76 4.58 -1.13
C SER A 130 -5.92 3.32 -1.98
N LEU A 131 -4.99 3.12 -2.91
CA LEU A 131 -4.83 1.90 -3.71
C LEU A 131 -3.95 0.84 -3.01
N GLY A 132 -3.64 1.04 -1.74
CA GLY A 132 -2.72 0.21 -0.96
C GLY A 132 -1.26 0.61 -1.13
N ILE A 133 -0.76 0.76 -2.36
CA ILE A 133 0.65 1.14 -2.65
C ILE A 133 0.85 2.63 -2.94
N CYS A 134 -0.20 3.33 -3.33
CA CYS A 134 -0.23 4.75 -3.59
C CYS A 134 -1.61 5.30 -3.28
N THR A 135 -1.71 6.60 -3.08
CA THR A 135 -2.96 7.30 -2.78
C THR A 135 -3.24 8.31 -3.87
N ILE A 136 -4.43 8.28 -4.45
CA ILE A 136 -4.86 9.28 -5.42
C ILE A 136 -5.62 10.37 -4.69
N LEU A 137 -5.32 11.61 -5.03
CA LEU A 137 -6.02 12.79 -4.53
C LEU A 137 -6.63 13.55 -5.71
N TRP A 138 -7.95 13.74 -5.67
CA TRP A 138 -8.70 14.40 -6.74
C TRP A 138 -9.68 15.43 -6.18
N ARG A 139 -10.08 16.36 -7.05
CA ARG A 139 -11.11 17.36 -6.76
C ARG A 139 -12.42 16.91 -7.40
N ASP A 140 -13.43 16.71 -6.56
CA ASP A 140 -14.79 16.43 -7.00
C ASP A 140 -15.52 17.73 -7.43
N LEU A 141 -16.62 17.58 -8.15
CA LEU A 141 -17.45 18.72 -8.58
C LEU A 141 -18.31 19.28 -7.44
N TYR A 142 -18.78 18.38 -6.57
CA TYR A 142 -19.72 18.67 -5.49
C TYR A 142 -19.15 18.21 -4.15
N ASP A 143 -19.63 18.82 -3.06
CA ASP A 143 -19.33 18.36 -1.70
C ASP A 143 -19.94 16.96 -1.48
N LYS A 144 -19.32 16.17 -0.60
CA LYS A 144 -19.84 14.88 -0.12
C LYS A 144 -21.24 14.99 0.46
N GLU A 145 -21.56 16.10 1.11
CA GLU A 145 -22.84 16.31 1.80
C GLU A 145 -23.85 17.10 0.94
N ASP A 146 -23.49 17.44 -0.31
CA ASP A 146 -24.36 18.18 -1.21
C ASP A 146 -25.54 17.32 -1.69
N CYS A 147 -26.75 17.70 -1.28
CA CYS A 147 -28.00 17.06 -1.69
C CYS A 147 -28.73 17.81 -2.81
N THR A 148 -28.07 18.74 -3.50
CA THR A 148 -28.66 19.42 -4.64
C THR A 148 -28.91 18.45 -5.81
N TYR A 149 -29.89 18.77 -6.64
CA TYR A 149 -30.25 17.93 -7.78
C TYR A 149 -29.06 17.61 -8.72
N PRO A 150 -28.15 18.56 -9.05
CA PRO A 150 -26.95 18.28 -9.84
C PRO A 150 -25.96 17.33 -9.17
N ALA A 151 -25.87 17.31 -7.84
CA ALA A 151 -24.98 16.39 -7.12
C ALA A 151 -25.53 14.94 -7.14
N ILE A 152 -26.85 14.79 -7.07
CA ILE A 152 -27.54 13.49 -7.04
C ILE A 152 -27.66 12.89 -8.46
N CYS A 153 -27.79 13.73 -9.48
CA CYS A 153 -28.03 13.26 -10.84
C CYS A 153 -26.81 12.54 -11.44
N LYS A 154 -27.01 11.33 -11.96
CA LYS A 154 -25.96 10.49 -12.55
C LYS A 154 -25.30 11.11 -13.80
N TYR A 155 -26.03 11.94 -14.53
CA TYR A 155 -25.57 12.53 -15.79
C TYR A 155 -24.72 13.80 -15.61
N THR A 156 -24.71 14.37 -14.41
CA THR A 156 -23.92 15.56 -14.04
C THR A 156 -22.65 15.18 -13.28
N GLN A 157 -22.46 13.90 -12.97
CA GLN A 157 -21.24 13.38 -12.37
C GLN A 157 -20.10 13.32 -13.40
N VAL A 158 -18.87 13.24 -12.89
CA VAL A 158 -17.68 13.16 -13.73
C VAL A 158 -17.68 11.85 -14.51
N ASP A 159 -17.57 11.94 -15.83
CA ASP A 159 -17.37 10.77 -16.68
C ASP A 159 -16.04 10.08 -16.38
N TYR A 160 -16.03 8.74 -16.44
CA TYR A 160 -14.82 7.94 -16.27
C TYR A 160 -13.68 8.31 -17.24
N THR A 161 -14.02 8.81 -18.44
CA THR A 161 -13.05 9.25 -19.45
C THR A 161 -12.38 10.58 -19.07
N ASN A 162 -13.08 11.45 -18.35
CA ASN A 162 -12.61 12.77 -17.96
C ASN A 162 -12.01 12.81 -16.53
N PHE A 163 -12.20 11.76 -15.74
CA PHE A 163 -11.73 11.68 -14.35
C PHE A 163 -10.24 12.04 -14.18
N TRP A 164 -9.38 11.64 -15.11
CA TRP A 164 -7.95 11.96 -15.07
C TRP A 164 -7.64 13.46 -15.00
N LYS A 165 -8.51 14.33 -15.51
CA LYS A 165 -8.36 15.79 -15.46
C LYS A 165 -8.63 16.36 -14.06
N HIS A 166 -9.36 15.62 -13.23
CA HIS A 166 -9.71 16.01 -11.86
C HIS A 166 -8.68 15.55 -10.83
N ILE A 167 -7.71 14.72 -11.24
CA ILE A 167 -6.62 14.28 -10.37
C ILE A 167 -5.71 15.47 -10.09
N VAL A 168 -5.61 15.79 -8.81
CA VAL A 168 -4.79 16.89 -8.30
C VAL A 168 -3.40 16.37 -8.01
N ASP A 169 -3.27 15.29 -7.24
CA ASP A 169 -1.98 14.75 -6.83
C ASP A 169 -1.99 13.22 -6.63
N ILE A 170 -0.80 12.63 -6.59
CA ILE A 170 -0.55 11.24 -6.29
C ILE A 170 0.43 11.16 -5.12
N GLY A 171 -0.05 10.57 -4.03
CA GLY A 171 0.73 10.20 -2.87
C GLY A 171 1.48 8.90 -3.13
N PHE A 172 2.81 8.94 -2.98
CA PHE A 172 3.67 7.77 -3.08
C PHE A 172 4.92 7.97 -2.26
N TRP A 173 5.28 6.96 -1.45
CA TRP A 173 6.49 6.95 -0.64
C TRP A 173 6.56 8.11 0.36
N ASP A 174 5.55 8.24 1.22
CA ASP A 174 5.36 9.31 2.23
C ASP A 174 5.16 10.73 1.69
N TYR A 175 5.30 10.96 0.39
CA TYR A 175 5.20 12.29 -0.21
C TYR A 175 4.06 12.40 -1.23
N TYR A 176 3.53 13.62 -1.34
CA TYR A 176 2.63 14.03 -2.42
C TYR A 176 3.44 14.75 -3.49
N TRP A 177 3.64 14.07 -4.61
CA TRP A 177 4.70 14.41 -5.57
C TRP A 177 4.47 15.77 -6.24
N ARG A 178 3.24 16.09 -6.60
CA ARG A 178 2.94 17.38 -7.24
C ARG A 178 3.05 18.53 -6.25
N LEU A 179 2.58 18.36 -5.02
CA LEU A 179 2.71 19.35 -3.96
C LEU A 179 4.19 19.70 -3.72
N GLU A 180 5.02 18.68 -3.47
CA GLU A 180 6.48 18.85 -3.29
C GLU A 180 7.13 19.54 -4.50
N TRP A 181 6.80 19.08 -5.71
CA TRP A 181 7.35 19.67 -6.94
C TRP A 181 6.96 21.15 -7.12
N LYS A 182 5.71 21.50 -6.81
CA LYS A 182 5.22 22.88 -6.90
C LYS A 182 5.80 23.77 -5.82
N MET A 183 6.23 23.20 -4.70
CA MET A 183 6.82 23.95 -3.58
C MET A 183 8.35 24.06 -3.65
N HIS A 184 9.08 23.31 -4.47
CA HIS A 184 10.55 23.31 -4.50
C HIS A 184 11.21 24.72 -4.58
N ASN A 185 10.61 25.69 -5.29
CA ASN A 185 11.13 27.06 -5.41
C ASN A 185 10.02 28.08 -5.08
N PHE A 186 9.38 27.92 -3.92
CA PHE A 186 8.26 28.78 -3.52
C PHE A 186 8.69 30.20 -3.13
N ASP A 187 9.96 30.39 -2.75
CA ASP A 187 10.58 31.61 -2.25
C ASP A 187 11.36 32.40 -3.33
N ILE A 188 11.33 31.93 -4.57
CA ILE A 188 11.97 32.59 -5.71
C ILE A 188 10.88 33.15 -6.63
N ASN A 189 10.79 34.47 -6.67
CA ASN A 189 10.00 35.16 -7.68
C ASN A 189 10.90 35.47 -8.90
N TYR A 190 10.57 34.89 -10.06
CA TYR A 190 11.31 35.09 -11.32
C TYR A 190 10.81 36.31 -12.13
N LEU A 191 9.84 37.07 -11.60
CA LEU A 191 9.26 38.26 -12.22
C LEU A 191 9.94 39.55 -11.74
#